data_AF-A0A261Q1F5-F1
#
_entry.id   AF-A0A261Q1F5-F1
#
_cell.length_a   1.000
_cell.length_b   1.000
_cell.length_c   1.000
_cell.angle_alpha   90.00
_cell.angle_beta   90.00
_cell.angle_gamma   90.00
#
_symmetry.space_group_name_H-M   'P 1'
#
loop_
_entity.id
_entity.type
_entity.pdbx_description
1 polymer ?
#
loop_
_entity_poly.entity_id
_entity_poly.type
_entity_poly.pdbx_seq_one_letter_code
_entity_poly.pdbx_strand_id
1 'polypeptide(L)' 'MEGWVKIYESYMPWRVELVKGWLLDEYQIEGVVLSKQDRSYLFGHCELHVPVKDAAFAEFIIQHEEKNTDQAE' A
#
# COMPACT_ATOMS: atom_id res chain seq x y z
N MET A 1 14.08 2.92 8.48
CA MET A 1 13.00 3.66 9.17
C MET A 1 12.60 2.82 10.35
N GLU A 2 12.98 3.22 11.56
CA GLU A 2 12.46 2.55 12.77
C GLU A 2 10.98 2.92 12.93
N GLY A 3 10.11 1.93 13.14
CA GLY A 3 8.68 2.17 13.39
C GLY A 3 7.75 2.13 12.17
N TRP A 4 8.25 1.90 10.96
CA TRP A 4 7.43 1.77 9.73
C TRP A 4 7.63 0.42 9.08
N VAL A 5 6.55 -0.20 8.61
CA VAL A 5 6.54 -1.53 7.99
C VAL A 5 5.93 -1.43 6.60
N LYS A 6 6.57 -2.09 5.63
CA LYS A 6 6.04 -2.25 4.28
C LYS A 6 4.88 -3.23 4.31
N ILE A 7 3.70 -2.81 3.85
CA ILE A 7 2.49 -3.65 3.82
C ILE A 7 1.99 -3.95 2.41
N TYR A 8 2.37 -3.14 1.43
CA TYR A 8 1.93 -3.28 0.05
C TYR A 8 2.99 -2.74 -0.91
N GLU A 9 3.08 -3.32 -2.11
CA GLU A 9 3.92 -2.82 -3.18
C GLU A 9 3.25 -3.02 -4.53
N SER A 10 3.47 -2.09 -5.45
CA SER A 10 2.95 -2.20 -6.81
C SER A 10 3.83 -1.47 -7.81
N TYR A 11 3.92 -2.01 -9.02
CA TYR A 11 4.53 -1.35 -10.17
C TYR A 11 3.67 -0.20 -10.71
N MET A 12 2.41 -0.11 -10.28
CA MET A 12 1.47 0.94 -10.66
C MET A 12 1.38 1.98 -9.53
N PRO A 13 1.97 3.18 -9.66
CA PRO A 13 2.00 4.17 -8.59
C PRO A 13 0.60 4.58 -8.11
N TRP A 14 -0.36 4.67 -9.03
CA TRP A 14 -1.74 5.02 -8.74
C TRP A 14 -2.44 4.00 -7.83
N ARG A 15 -2.12 2.70 -7.96
CA ARG A 15 -2.68 1.66 -7.07
C ARG A 15 -2.25 1.88 -5.62
N VAL A 16 -0.97 2.20 -5.42
CA VAL A 16 -0.41 2.42 -4.08
C VAL A 16 -1.04 3.64 -3.41
N GLU A 17 -1.26 4.74 -4.15
CA GLU A 17 -1.95 5.92 -3.62
C GLU A 17 -3.43 5.67 -3.33
N LEU A 18 -4.13 4.86 -4.15
CA LEU A 18 -5.51 4.48 -3.86
C LEU A 18 -5.62 3.67 -2.57
N VAL A 19 -4.78 2.65 -2.39
CA VAL A 19 -4.77 1.83 -1.17
C VAL A 19 -4.47 2.69 0.05
N LYS A 20 -3.50 3.61 -0.06
CA LYS A 20 -3.22 4.58 1.00
C LYS A 20 -4.42 5.46 1.34
N GLY A 21 -5.08 6.02 0.31
CA GLY A 21 -6.25 6.89 0.50
C GLY A 21 -7.40 6.13 1.19
N TRP A 22 -7.64 4.90 0.76
CA TRP A 22 -8.66 4.03 1.33
C TRP A 22 -8.36 3.64 2.80
N LEU A 23 -7.12 3.28 3.12
CA LEU A 23 -6.70 3.00 4.49
C LEU A 23 -6.88 4.22 5.42
N LEU A 24 -6.60 5.42 4.90
CA LEU A 24 -6.77 6.65 5.65
C LEU A 24 -8.26 6.99 5.86
N ASP A 25 -9.09 6.86 4.84
CA ASP A 25 -10.50 7.25 4.90
C ASP A 25 -11.31 6.30 5.79
N GLU A 26 -11.24 4.99 5.51
CA GLU A 26 -12.08 3.97 6.18
C GLU A 26 -11.57 3.58 7.57
N TYR A 27 -10.25 3.53 7.75
CA TYR A 27 -9.63 2.97 8.97
C TYR A 27 -8.80 3.99 9.76
N GLN A 28 -8.65 5.23 9.26
CA GLN A 28 -7.82 6.27 9.87
C GLN A 28 -6.36 5.83 10.06
N ILE A 29 -5.87 4.98 9.15
CA ILE A 29 -4.48 4.49 9.15
C ILE A 29 -3.65 5.39 8.23
N GLU A 30 -2.70 6.10 8.81
CA GLU A 30 -1.76 6.89 8.02
C GLU A 30 -0.73 6.00 7.32
N GLY A 31 -0.48 6.28 6.04
CA GLY A 31 0.50 5.57 5.23
C GLY A 31 1.44 6.52 4.49
N VAL A 32 2.69 6.10 4.35
CA VAL A 32 3.72 6.79 3.56
C VAL A 32 4.04 5.96 2.32
N VAL A 33 3.99 6.60 1.16
CA VAL A 33 4.41 5.98 -0.11
C VAL A 33 5.87 6.28 -0.36
N LEU A 34 6.65 5.22 -0.55
CA LEU A 34 8.03 5.30 -0.99
C LEU A 34 8.11 4.87 -2.46
N SER A 35 8.31 5.83 -3.35
CA SER A 35 8.58 5.55 -4.76
C SER A 35 10.03 5.10 -4.92
N LYS A 36 10.23 3.87 -5.38
CA LYS A 36 11.52 3.34 -5.85
C LYS A 36 11.60 3.36 -7.38
N GLN A 37 10.74 4.14 -8.03
CA GLN A 37 10.73 4.29 -9.47
C GLN A 37 11.85 5.23 -9.91
N ASP A 38 12.65 4.77 -10.87
CA ASP A 38 13.62 5.61 -11.54
C ASP A 38 12.86 6.63 -12.42
N ARG A 39 13.08 7.92 -12.18
CA ARG A 39 12.39 9.00 -12.92
C ARG A 39 12.82 9.07 -14.39
N SER A 40 14.01 8.57 -14.73
CA SER A 40 14.59 8.66 -16.06
C SER A 40 14.08 7.54 -16.97
N TYR A 41 13.84 6.36 -16.42
CA TYR A 41 13.41 5.18 -17.18
C TYR A 41 12.00 4.69 -16.82
N LEU A 42 11.33 5.37 -15.87
CA LEU A 42 10.01 5.01 -15.33
C LEU A 42 9.91 3.55 -14.88
N PHE A 43 11.05 2.94 -14.58
CA PHE A 43 11.16 1.55 -14.16
C PHE A 43 11.30 1.48 -12.64
N GLY A 44 10.58 0.54 -12.03
CA GLY A 44 10.57 0.32 -10.58
C GLY A 44 9.16 0.22 -10.04
N HIS A 45 9.06 0.27 -8.72
CA HIS A 45 7.81 0.07 -7.99
C HIS A 45 7.64 1.11 -6.89
N CYS A 46 6.42 1.23 -6.40
CA CYS A 46 6.08 2.02 -5.24
C CYS A 46 5.72 1.09 -4.09
N GLU A 47 6.19 1.46 -2.89
CA GLU A 47 5.94 0.71 -1.65
C GLU A 47 5.08 1.56 -0.72
N LEU A 48 4.08 0.95 -0.08
CA LEU A 48 3.29 1.56 0.97
C LEU A 48 3.80 1.08 2.33
N HIS A 49 4.10 2.04 3.19
CA HIS A 49 4.56 1.80 4.56
C HIS A 49 3.58 2.40 5.55
N VAL A 50 3.29 1.68 6.62
CA VAL A 50 2.42 2.15 7.72
C VAL A 50 3.13 2.01 9.08
N PRO A 51 2.68 2.69 10.13
CA PRO A 51 3.22 2.51 11.48
C PRO A 51 3.11 1.05 11.94
N VAL A 52 4.14 0.56 12.66
CA VAL A 52 4.17 -0.82 13.20
C VAL A 52 2.89 -1.18 13.97
N LYS A 53 2.30 -0.22 14.69
CA LYS A 53 1.07 -0.40 15.47
C LYS A 53 -0.14 -0.85 14.62
N ASP A 54 -0.18 -0.46 13.35
CA ASP A 54 -1.32 -0.70 12.45
C ASP A 54 -1.00 -1.74 11.37
N ALA A 55 0.28 -2.15 11.26
CA ALA A 55 0.77 -2.99 10.18
C ALA A 55 0.01 -4.32 10.04
N ALA A 56 -0.16 -5.06 11.14
CA ALA A 56 -0.83 -6.36 11.11
C ALA A 56 -2.30 -6.27 10.67
N PHE A 57 -2.99 -5.19 11.06
CA PHE A 57 -4.37 -4.97 10.68
C PHE A 57 -4.48 -4.54 9.22
N ALA A 58 -3.62 -3.63 8.77
CA ALA A 58 -3.59 -3.18 7.38
C ALA A 58 -3.23 -4.33 6.41
N GLU A 59 -2.28 -5.19 6.75
CA GLU A 59 -1.96 -6.38 5.94
C GLU A 59 -3.17 -7.32 5.81
N PHE A 60 -3.89 -7.56 6.91
CA PHE A 60 -5.08 -8.40 6.92
C PHE A 60 -6.16 -7.84 5.99
N ILE A 61 -6.46 -6.55 6.12
CA ILE A 61 -7.48 -5.87 5.32
C ILE A 61 -7.15 -5.94 3.82
N ILE A 62 -5.91 -5.63 3.43
CA ILE A 62 -5.48 -5.64 2.02
C ILE A 62 -5.61 -7.03 1.41
N GLN A 63 -5.16 -8.07 2.12
CA GLN A 63 -5.25 -9.46 1.63
C GLN A 63 -6.68 -9.95 1.46
N HIS A 64 -7.62 -9.44 2.25
CA HIS A 64 -9.03 -9.80 2.17
C HIS A 64 -9.75 -9.09 1.01
N GLU A 65 -9.39 -7.83 0.71
CA GLU A 65 -9.95 -7.10 -0.43
C GLU A 65 -9.43 -7.58 -1.79
N GLU A 66 -8.14 -7.93 -1.91
CA GLU A 66 -7.60 -8.44 -3.19
C GLU A 66 -8.37 -9.69 -3.66
N LYS A 67 -8.72 -10.58 -2.73
CA LYS A 67 -9.50 -11.80 -3.03
C LYS A 67 -10.93 -11.53 -3.47
N ASN A 68 -11.51 -10.38 -3.14
CA ASN A 68 -12.84 -9.99 -3.62
C ASN A 68 -12.79 -9.50 -5.08
N THR A 69 -11.64 -9.00 -5.54
CA THR A 69 -11.50 -8.50 -6.92
C THR A 69 -11.34 -9.65 -7.94
N ASP A 70 -10.75 -10.78 -7.54
CA ASP A 70 -10.62 -11.98 -8.38
C ASP A 70 -11.93 -12.79 -8.54
N GLN A 71 -12.98 -12.48 -7.78
CA GLN A 71 -14.29 -13.17 -7.86
C GLN A 71 -15.29 -12.49 -8.81
N ALA A 72 -14.87 -11.46 -9.53
CA ALA A 72 -15.71 -10.71 -10.47
C ALA A 72 -15.54 -11.13 -11.94
N GLU A 73 -14.82 -12.23 -12.22
CA GLU A 73 -14.67 -12.81 -13.57
C GLU A 73 -15.46 -14.11 -13.77
#